data_AF-A0A939H569-F1
#
_entry.id   AF-A0A939H569-F1
#
_cell.length_a   1.000
_cell.length_b   1.000
_cell.length_c   1.000
_cell.angle_alpha   90.00
_cell.angle_beta   90.00
_cell.angle_gamma   90.00
#
_symmetry.space_group_name_H-M   'P 1'
#
loop_
_entity.id
_entity.type
_entity.pdbx_description
1 polymer ?
#
loop_
_entity_poly.entity_id
_entity_poly.type
_entity_poly.pdbx_seq_one_letter_code
_entity_poly.pdbx_strand_id
1 'polypeptide(L)'
;MLEACGSGSADDDDSEIVVEEVEENVSPSIDAGSDQTVDAGSTVTLAVTITDDDTSHAISWVQLSGTGVTLSDSTLASPVFTAPNNDVAEDLVFEVSVDDGVNAVVTDSVTISVNAQDTEASALAVDAGADQTVEPGTLVTLTASVSDNNTNYTVVWIQTAGTDVVLSDSTSESTTFTVPTDSEDETLVFEISVDDGINAVVTDSVSIIVEVASDTSTSNIWIINETDAVSENITDASTGEGILVDVQSIAEETIDGVTYTVVSTQGIPEYDVTITQDLVDSLNARPKASSDFIDGATTAVAGDVVGFGDDIGFISTGDNCDTTGGFGYWPKGPACPQADEREVYFPVEPTPTTEVCENGLGKVGLMVNGSSIYNWGDGMSYAQDGTWQNLAPVAEQYDVDICGGHSANGDYHHHFYTSCLATLLGDDGTAHSPIYGYAADGYPIYGPWESDGVLAVSAWTTRDYSSSTSETGCDDGARSCTMVDQYDVSLGTETSTAGPGFDETVTTLSQNELVAVNGYYYDDYYWNSDLTDLGGEYLDQYNAHSDDERGYHYHITLSDDGDGTYSPAFPYVIGLRFAGELEDNAVASCDTGDSAMMGPPP
;
A
#
# COMPACT_ATOMS: atom_id res chain seq x y z
N MET A 1 126.40 19.91 -13.02
CA MET A 1 127.33 18.81 -12.71
C MET A 1 126.55 17.86 -11.80
N LEU A 2 126.43 16.55 -12.05
CA LEU A 2 127.46 15.52 -12.38
C LEU A 2 128.42 15.27 -11.20
N GLU A 3 128.82 14.04 -10.82
CA GLU A 3 128.36 12.65 -11.16
C GLU A 3 129.15 11.64 -10.27
N ALA A 4 128.99 10.31 -10.50
CA ALA A 4 130.02 9.23 -10.42
C ALA A 4 129.49 7.86 -9.90
N CYS A 5 130.16 6.74 -10.25
CA CYS A 5 129.59 5.37 -10.24
C CYS A 5 130.67 4.23 -10.21
N GLY A 6 130.23 2.95 -10.17
CA GLY A 6 130.99 1.70 -10.47
C GLY A 6 131.32 0.80 -9.25
N SER A 7 131.65 -0.51 -9.35
CA SER A 7 131.60 -1.56 -10.40
C SER A 7 132.23 -2.87 -9.81
N GLY A 8 131.98 -4.13 -10.18
CA GLY A 8 131.22 -4.79 -11.27
C GLY A 8 130.86 -6.26 -10.90
N SER A 9 130.97 -7.26 -11.81
CA SER A 9 130.48 -8.65 -11.62
C SER A 9 131.31 -9.74 -12.35
N ALA A 10 131.07 -11.02 -12.04
CA ALA A 10 131.24 -12.22 -12.91
C ALA A 10 130.64 -13.50 -12.26
N ASP A 11 130.34 -14.65 -12.89
CA ASP A 11 129.71 -15.04 -14.18
C ASP A 11 129.65 -16.61 -14.27
N ASP A 12 128.48 -17.29 -14.30
CA ASP A 12 128.35 -18.75 -14.63
C ASP A 12 126.88 -19.22 -14.93
N ASP A 13 126.76 -20.48 -15.44
CA ASP A 13 125.58 -21.39 -15.58
C ASP A 13 124.86 -21.57 -16.96
N ASP A 14 124.26 -22.76 -17.15
CA ASP A 14 123.85 -23.40 -18.42
C ASP A 14 122.38 -23.14 -18.85
N SER A 15 122.04 -23.43 -20.12
CA SER A 15 120.75 -23.05 -20.73
C SER A 15 119.81 -24.23 -21.01
N GLU A 16 118.77 -24.40 -20.19
CA GLU A 16 117.68 -25.35 -20.41
C GLU A 16 116.59 -24.75 -21.33
N ILE A 17 116.17 -25.49 -22.36
CA ILE A 17 115.06 -25.09 -23.25
C ILE A 17 113.77 -25.69 -22.69
N VAL A 18 112.99 -24.86 -22.00
CA VAL A 18 111.59 -25.19 -21.70
C VAL A 18 110.79 -25.07 -22.99
N VAL A 19 110.16 -26.17 -23.40
CA VAL A 19 109.04 -26.13 -24.35
C VAL A 19 107.79 -25.93 -23.50
N GLU A 20 107.13 -24.79 -23.64
CA GLU A 20 105.76 -24.64 -23.15
C GLU A 20 104.88 -25.58 -23.99
N GLU A 21 104.22 -26.53 -23.33
CA GLU A 21 103.10 -27.23 -23.96
C GLU A 21 101.97 -26.20 -24.09
N VAL A 22 101.63 -25.85 -25.32
CA VAL A 22 100.45 -25.03 -25.63
C VAL A 22 99.27 -25.98 -25.54
N GLU A 23 98.45 -25.84 -24.50
CA GLU A 23 97.18 -26.54 -24.37
C GLU A 23 96.32 -26.25 -25.63
N GLU A 24 95.63 -27.27 -26.16
CA GLU A 24 94.89 -27.16 -27.42
C GLU A 24 93.45 -26.70 -27.13
N ASN A 25 93.12 -25.46 -27.54
CA ASN A 25 91.86 -24.76 -27.23
C ASN A 25 90.63 -25.66 -27.41
N VAL A 26 89.82 -25.79 -26.35
CA VAL A 26 88.53 -26.49 -26.46
C VAL A 26 87.53 -25.57 -27.17
N SER A 27 86.51 -26.16 -27.81
CA SER A 27 85.44 -25.40 -28.44
C SER A 27 84.34 -25.15 -27.39
N PRO A 28 83.88 -23.89 -27.21
CA PRO A 28 82.89 -23.56 -26.18
C PRO A 28 81.61 -24.38 -26.30
N SER A 29 81.10 -24.83 -25.16
CA SER A 29 79.77 -25.42 -25.04
C SER A 29 78.81 -24.37 -24.53
N ILE A 30 77.70 -24.13 -25.25
CA ILE A 30 76.71 -23.11 -24.89
C ILE A 30 75.30 -23.68 -24.77
N ASP A 31 74.47 -23.01 -23.99
CA ASP A 31 73.04 -23.26 -23.77
C ASP A 31 72.35 -21.89 -23.71
N ALA A 32 71.41 -21.63 -24.62
CA ALA A 32 70.69 -20.35 -24.80
C ALA A 32 69.60 -20.09 -23.74
N GLY A 33 69.42 -21.00 -22.79
CA GLY A 33 68.33 -21.01 -21.82
C GLY A 33 67.11 -21.78 -22.33
N SER A 34 66.23 -22.15 -21.40
CA SER A 34 64.95 -22.78 -21.74
C SER A 34 63.99 -21.77 -22.38
N ASP A 35 63.13 -22.26 -23.29
CA ASP A 35 62.03 -21.48 -23.87
C ASP A 35 61.16 -20.83 -22.78
N GLN A 36 60.67 -19.62 -23.06
CA GLN A 36 59.89 -18.82 -22.11
C GLN A 36 58.49 -18.54 -22.66
N THR A 37 57.50 -18.47 -21.77
CA THR A 37 56.16 -17.95 -22.09
C THR A 37 55.91 -16.70 -21.25
N VAL A 38 55.50 -15.61 -21.91
CA VAL A 38 55.32 -14.28 -21.30
C VAL A 38 54.11 -13.58 -21.89
N ASP A 39 53.54 -12.62 -21.16
CA ASP A 39 52.42 -11.82 -21.65
C ASP A 39 52.90 -10.60 -22.45
N ALA A 40 52.09 -10.13 -23.41
CA ALA A 40 52.38 -8.95 -24.21
C ALA A 40 52.82 -7.74 -23.35
N GLY A 41 53.85 -7.02 -23.79
CA GLY A 41 54.44 -5.89 -23.04
C GLY A 41 55.32 -6.26 -21.84
N SER A 42 55.48 -7.54 -21.50
CA SER A 42 56.38 -7.98 -20.42
C SER A 42 57.85 -7.70 -20.73
N THR A 43 58.66 -7.47 -19.69
CA THR A 43 60.13 -7.41 -19.85
C THR A 43 60.71 -8.82 -19.81
N VAL A 44 61.32 -9.23 -20.93
CA VAL A 44 61.96 -10.53 -21.12
C VAL A 44 63.47 -10.40 -20.88
N THR A 45 64.08 -11.44 -20.32
CA THR A 45 65.55 -11.56 -20.19
C THR A 45 65.99 -12.83 -20.90
N LEU A 46 66.86 -12.72 -21.90
CA LEU A 46 67.56 -13.88 -22.48
C LEU A 46 68.79 -14.19 -21.61
N ALA A 47 69.29 -15.42 -21.63
CA ALA A 47 70.49 -15.79 -20.87
C ALA A 47 71.24 -16.96 -21.53
N VAL A 48 72.45 -16.71 -22.01
CA VAL A 48 73.36 -17.78 -22.47
C VAL A 48 74.27 -18.20 -21.33
N THR A 49 74.40 -19.51 -21.12
CA THR A 49 75.49 -20.07 -20.30
C THR A 49 76.59 -20.59 -21.22
N ILE A 50 77.85 -20.35 -20.85
CA ILE A 50 79.04 -20.73 -21.61
C ILE A 50 79.92 -21.56 -20.69
N THR A 51 80.32 -22.75 -21.15
CA THR A 51 81.30 -23.62 -20.49
C THR A 51 82.45 -23.86 -21.44
N ASP A 52 83.63 -23.41 -21.04
CA ASP A 52 84.83 -23.38 -21.88
C ASP A 52 86.09 -23.33 -21.00
N ASP A 53 87.28 -23.57 -21.57
CA ASP A 53 88.56 -23.34 -20.85
C ASP A 53 89.09 -21.90 -21.02
N ASP A 54 88.60 -21.17 -22.02
CA ASP A 54 88.89 -19.76 -22.24
C ASP A 54 88.16 -18.80 -21.28
N THR A 55 88.65 -17.55 -21.19
CA THR A 55 88.09 -16.52 -20.28
C THR A 55 87.53 -15.28 -20.98
N SER A 56 87.48 -15.30 -22.30
CA SER A 56 87.10 -14.16 -23.13
C SER A 56 86.30 -14.61 -24.35
N HIS A 57 85.00 -14.29 -24.37
CA HIS A 57 84.07 -14.72 -25.42
C HIS A 57 83.40 -13.52 -26.08
N ALA A 58 83.33 -13.53 -27.41
CA ALA A 58 82.49 -12.60 -28.16
C ALA A 58 81.09 -13.22 -28.35
N ILE A 59 80.10 -12.62 -27.71
CA ILE A 59 78.70 -13.06 -27.76
C ILE A 59 77.94 -12.19 -28.78
N SER A 60 77.06 -12.78 -29.58
CA SER A 60 76.11 -12.02 -30.40
C SER A 60 74.75 -12.72 -30.51
N TRP A 61 73.70 -12.02 -30.08
CA TRP A 61 72.30 -12.40 -30.20
C TRP A 61 71.67 -11.83 -31.47
N VAL A 62 70.93 -12.66 -32.21
CA VAL A 62 70.17 -12.28 -33.41
C VAL A 62 68.75 -12.84 -33.32
N GLN A 63 67.74 -12.00 -33.55
CA GLN A 63 66.37 -12.47 -33.70
C GLN A 63 66.16 -13.06 -35.10
N LEU A 64 65.70 -14.31 -35.16
CA LEU A 64 65.45 -15.05 -36.40
C LEU A 64 64.01 -14.90 -36.92
N SER A 65 63.02 -14.80 -36.02
CA SER A 65 61.59 -14.69 -36.38
C SER A 65 60.74 -14.00 -35.31
N GLY A 66 59.48 -13.72 -35.67
CA GLY A 66 58.51 -12.96 -34.87
C GLY A 66 58.62 -11.45 -35.10
N THR A 67 57.79 -10.66 -34.41
CA THR A 67 57.85 -9.20 -34.41
C THR A 67 59.20 -8.72 -33.90
N GLY A 68 59.85 -7.83 -34.65
CA GLY A 68 61.20 -7.35 -34.35
C GLY A 68 61.27 -6.51 -33.07
N VAL A 69 62.00 -6.98 -32.06
CA VAL A 69 62.23 -6.27 -30.79
C VAL A 69 63.61 -5.60 -30.74
N THR A 70 63.82 -4.71 -29.76
CA THR A 70 65.14 -4.11 -29.50
C THR A 70 65.72 -4.70 -28.21
N LEU A 71 66.79 -5.50 -28.35
CA LEU A 71 67.61 -5.95 -27.21
C LEU A 71 68.37 -4.77 -26.60
N SER A 72 68.54 -4.77 -25.27
CA SER A 72 69.27 -3.73 -24.52
C SER A 72 70.72 -3.55 -24.98
N ASP A 73 71.39 -4.67 -25.26
CA ASP A 73 72.69 -4.77 -25.94
C ASP A 73 72.84 -6.23 -26.40
N SER A 74 72.88 -6.48 -27.72
CA SER A 74 72.93 -7.83 -28.29
C SER A 74 74.26 -8.56 -28.06
N THR A 75 75.24 -7.95 -27.39
CA THR A 75 76.56 -8.55 -27.10
C THR A 75 76.73 -9.00 -25.64
N LEU A 76 75.70 -8.86 -24.82
CA LEU A 76 75.71 -9.33 -23.43
C LEU A 76 75.32 -10.81 -23.30
N ALA A 77 75.81 -11.47 -22.25
CA ALA A 77 75.38 -12.82 -21.88
C ALA A 77 73.91 -12.87 -21.39
N SER A 78 73.34 -11.73 -20.97
CA SER A 78 71.93 -11.64 -20.54
C SER A 78 71.29 -10.30 -20.96
N PRO A 79 70.89 -10.13 -22.23
CA PRO A 79 70.19 -8.93 -22.68
C PRO A 79 68.71 -8.96 -22.27
N VAL A 80 68.10 -7.78 -22.16
CA VAL A 80 66.66 -7.62 -21.90
C VAL A 80 65.95 -6.92 -23.06
N PHE A 81 64.67 -7.21 -23.23
CA PHE A 81 63.78 -6.49 -24.15
C PHE A 81 62.35 -6.44 -23.62
N THR A 82 61.50 -5.61 -24.22
CA THR A 82 60.05 -5.59 -23.95
C THR A 82 59.34 -6.38 -25.04
N ALA A 83 58.55 -7.39 -24.65
CA ALA A 83 57.73 -8.18 -25.57
C ALA A 83 56.74 -7.26 -26.34
N PRO A 84 56.43 -7.55 -27.61
CA PRO A 84 55.52 -6.74 -28.40
C PRO A 84 54.10 -6.71 -27.82
N ASN A 85 53.43 -5.57 -28.00
CA ASN A 85 52.01 -5.41 -27.67
C ASN A 85 51.19 -5.76 -28.91
N ASN A 86 50.84 -7.05 -29.06
CA ASN A 86 50.09 -7.57 -30.20
C ASN A 86 48.84 -8.32 -29.72
N ASP A 87 47.70 -8.08 -30.36
CA ASP A 87 46.39 -8.70 -30.04
C ASP A 87 46.29 -10.19 -30.42
N VAL A 88 47.40 -10.80 -30.85
CA VAL A 88 47.52 -12.19 -31.28
C VAL A 88 48.83 -12.76 -30.76
N ALA A 89 48.78 -13.96 -30.19
CA ALA A 89 49.97 -14.64 -29.67
C ALA A 89 50.96 -15.02 -30.78
N GLU A 90 52.26 -14.88 -30.52
CA GLU A 90 53.33 -15.21 -31.47
C GLU A 90 54.59 -15.76 -30.79
N ASP A 91 55.42 -16.48 -31.55
CA ASP A 91 56.73 -16.94 -31.10
C ASP A 91 57.86 -16.06 -31.65
N LEU A 92 58.65 -15.46 -30.76
CA LEU A 92 59.91 -14.80 -31.10
C LEU A 92 61.05 -15.81 -30.94
N VAL A 93 61.86 -16.05 -31.98
CA VAL A 93 63.01 -16.96 -31.90
C VAL A 93 64.30 -16.15 -31.94
N PHE A 94 65.19 -16.40 -30.98
CA PHE A 94 66.52 -15.79 -30.92
C PHE A 94 67.60 -16.86 -31.01
N GLU A 95 68.66 -16.57 -31.76
CA GLU A 95 69.88 -17.36 -31.83
C GLU A 95 71.01 -16.58 -31.14
N VAL A 96 71.76 -17.25 -30.27
CA VAL A 96 73.02 -16.74 -29.73
C VAL A 96 74.18 -17.43 -30.43
N SER A 97 75.15 -16.64 -30.84
CA SER A 97 76.45 -17.10 -31.33
C SER A 97 77.56 -16.73 -30.35
N VAL A 98 78.53 -17.63 -30.17
CA VAL A 98 79.70 -17.42 -29.30
C VAL A 98 80.99 -17.79 -30.03
N ASP A 99 81.94 -16.87 -30.01
CA ASP A 99 83.26 -16.96 -30.64
C ASP A 99 84.36 -16.79 -29.58
N ASP A 100 85.30 -17.73 -29.52
CA ASP A 100 86.52 -17.70 -28.68
C ASP A 100 87.70 -17.02 -29.41
N GLY A 101 87.59 -16.79 -30.73
CA GLY A 101 88.64 -16.26 -31.58
C GLY A 101 89.65 -17.29 -32.09
N VAL A 102 89.45 -18.59 -31.82
CA VAL A 102 90.37 -19.69 -32.17
C VAL A 102 89.66 -20.80 -32.94
N ASN A 103 88.51 -21.26 -32.46
CA ASN A 103 87.76 -22.38 -32.99
C ASN A 103 86.61 -21.91 -33.91
N ALA A 104 85.61 -22.77 -34.14
CA ALA A 104 84.46 -22.43 -34.96
C ALA A 104 83.33 -21.91 -34.08
N VAL A 105 82.80 -20.73 -34.41
CA VAL A 105 81.65 -20.09 -33.73
C VAL A 105 80.53 -21.10 -33.50
N VAL A 106 80.11 -21.25 -32.25
CA VAL A 106 79.02 -22.13 -31.84
C VAL A 106 77.71 -21.34 -31.70
N THR A 107 76.58 -21.98 -31.95
CA THR A 107 75.26 -21.36 -31.98
C THR A 107 74.21 -22.21 -31.26
N ASP A 108 73.32 -21.57 -30.51
CA ASP A 108 72.14 -22.19 -29.90
C ASP A 108 70.95 -21.21 -29.91
N SER A 109 69.72 -21.70 -29.72
CA SER A 109 68.51 -20.90 -29.93
C SER A 109 67.43 -21.10 -28.85
N VAL A 110 66.74 -20.00 -28.50
CA VAL A 110 65.64 -19.98 -27.53
C VAL A 110 64.40 -19.33 -28.12
N THR A 111 63.23 -19.88 -27.78
CA THR A 111 61.90 -19.42 -28.19
C THR A 111 61.24 -18.65 -27.05
N ILE A 112 60.65 -17.50 -27.36
CA ILE A 112 59.85 -16.69 -26.45
C ILE A 112 58.43 -16.64 -27.01
N SER A 113 57.54 -17.47 -26.47
CA SER A 113 56.12 -17.44 -26.79
C SER A 113 55.46 -16.27 -26.06
N VAL A 114 55.01 -15.29 -26.82
CA VAL A 114 54.32 -14.10 -26.32
C VAL A 114 52.82 -14.35 -26.43
N ASN A 115 52.13 -14.40 -25.28
CA ASN A 115 50.67 -14.45 -25.25
C ASN A 115 50.09 -13.17 -25.85
N ALA A 116 48.90 -13.27 -26.46
CA ALA A 116 48.17 -12.10 -26.96
C ALA A 116 47.97 -11.06 -25.85
N GLN A 117 47.90 -9.78 -26.22
CA GLN A 117 47.42 -8.75 -25.30
C GLN A 117 45.99 -9.10 -24.87
N ASP A 118 45.75 -9.11 -23.56
CA ASP A 118 44.41 -9.22 -23.02
C ASP A 118 43.62 -7.95 -23.36
N THR A 119 42.65 -8.09 -24.26
CA THR A 119 41.81 -7.02 -24.80
C THR A 119 40.33 -7.28 -24.51
N GLU A 120 40.02 -8.19 -23.59
CA GLU A 120 38.68 -8.29 -23.01
C GLU A 120 38.38 -6.98 -22.29
N ALA A 121 37.51 -6.15 -22.88
CA ALA A 121 37.00 -4.97 -22.22
C ALA A 121 36.29 -5.42 -20.94
N SER A 122 36.76 -4.93 -19.78
CA SER A 122 36.06 -5.18 -18.53
C SER A 122 34.63 -4.68 -18.68
N ALA A 123 33.66 -5.51 -18.31
CA ALA A 123 32.26 -5.18 -18.49
C ALA A 123 31.92 -3.94 -17.66
N LEU A 124 31.74 -2.82 -18.35
CA LEU A 124 31.15 -1.62 -17.78
C LEU A 124 29.77 -1.97 -17.24
N ALA A 125 29.50 -1.61 -15.99
CA ALA A 125 28.20 -1.78 -15.35
C ALA A 125 27.88 -0.56 -14.49
N VAL A 126 26.59 -0.26 -14.35
CA VAL A 126 26.07 0.74 -13.42
C VAL A 126 24.92 0.12 -12.64
N ASP A 127 24.84 0.48 -11.36
CA ASP A 127 23.74 0.23 -10.44
C ASP A 127 23.27 1.62 -9.97
N ALA A 128 21.99 1.95 -10.17
CA ALA A 128 21.43 3.28 -9.88
C ALA A 128 21.23 3.55 -8.38
N GLY A 129 21.43 2.53 -7.53
CA GLY A 129 21.00 2.50 -6.14
C GLY A 129 19.60 1.89 -6.00
N ALA A 130 19.27 1.46 -4.78
CA ALA A 130 17.93 0.96 -4.46
C ALA A 130 16.88 2.08 -4.51
N ASP A 131 15.64 1.69 -4.85
CA ASP A 131 14.46 2.56 -4.77
C ASP A 131 14.28 3.17 -3.37
N GLN A 132 13.70 4.37 -3.29
CA GLN A 132 13.53 5.11 -2.04
C GLN A 132 12.08 5.59 -1.88
N THR A 133 11.42 5.20 -0.79
CA THR A 133 10.18 5.84 -0.30
C THR A 133 10.55 7.11 0.48
N VAL A 134 9.92 8.25 0.18
CA VAL A 134 10.20 9.56 0.79
C VAL A 134 8.99 10.49 0.84
N GLU A 135 8.95 11.33 1.88
CA GLU A 135 7.94 12.38 2.09
C GLU A 135 8.12 13.61 1.16
N PRO A 136 7.04 14.35 0.85
CA PRO A 136 7.09 15.71 0.31
C PRO A 136 8.07 16.64 1.06
N GLY A 137 8.82 17.45 0.33
CA GLY A 137 9.87 18.31 0.90
C GLY A 137 11.16 17.59 1.31
N THR A 138 11.27 16.26 1.19
CA THR A 138 12.50 15.51 1.53
C THR A 138 13.65 15.83 0.57
N LEU A 139 14.87 15.93 1.11
CA LEU A 139 16.11 16.02 0.32
C LEU A 139 16.59 14.61 -0.06
N VAL A 140 16.22 14.16 -1.26
CA VAL A 140 16.60 12.87 -1.84
C VAL A 140 18.05 12.91 -2.31
N THR A 141 18.75 11.78 -2.18
CA THR A 141 20.09 11.60 -2.76
C THR A 141 20.08 10.37 -3.68
N LEU A 142 20.26 10.59 -4.98
CA LEU A 142 20.56 9.53 -5.94
C LEU A 142 22.05 9.24 -5.86
N THR A 143 22.47 7.99 -5.79
CA THR A 143 23.89 7.61 -5.76
C THR A 143 24.08 6.29 -6.48
N ALA A 144 24.56 6.38 -7.72
CA ALA A 144 24.91 5.22 -8.51
C ALA A 144 26.27 4.66 -8.10
N SER A 145 26.49 3.37 -8.38
CA SER A 145 27.83 2.77 -8.35
C SER A 145 28.22 2.27 -9.74
N VAL A 146 29.36 2.75 -10.24
CA VAL A 146 29.92 2.34 -11.53
C VAL A 146 30.97 1.26 -11.29
N SER A 147 30.87 0.16 -12.05
CA SER A 147 31.91 -0.88 -12.11
C SER A 147 32.61 -0.79 -13.45
N ASP A 148 33.84 -0.25 -13.42
CA ASP A 148 34.72 -0.10 -14.57
C ASP A 148 36.19 -0.29 -14.11
N ASN A 149 37.06 -0.77 -15.01
CA ASN A 149 38.51 -0.78 -14.79
C ASN A 149 39.19 0.49 -15.34
N ASN A 150 38.50 1.24 -16.19
CA ASN A 150 38.81 2.61 -16.59
C ASN A 150 38.21 3.59 -15.54
N THR A 151 38.91 4.70 -15.28
CA THR A 151 38.45 5.76 -14.36
C THR A 151 38.15 7.07 -15.10
N ASN A 152 37.90 6.97 -16.40
CA ASN A 152 37.58 8.07 -17.31
C ASN A 152 36.34 7.68 -18.11
N TYR A 153 35.20 7.77 -17.44
CA TYR A 153 33.86 7.69 -18.00
C TYR A 153 33.09 8.98 -17.73
N THR A 154 31.91 9.10 -18.32
CA THR A 154 30.95 10.17 -18.07
C THR A 154 29.61 9.57 -17.66
N VAL A 155 28.90 10.25 -16.75
CA VAL A 155 27.57 9.84 -16.31
C VAL A 155 26.54 10.93 -16.62
N VAL A 156 25.30 10.55 -16.93
CA VAL A 156 24.17 11.49 -17.09
C VAL A 156 22.91 10.89 -16.49
N TRP A 157 22.32 11.60 -15.52
CA TRP A 157 20.99 11.35 -14.97
C TRP A 157 19.90 12.07 -15.77
N ILE A 158 18.78 11.39 -16.02
CA ILE A 158 17.59 11.93 -16.68
C ILE A 158 16.34 11.47 -15.91
N GLN A 159 15.45 12.40 -15.57
CA GLN A 159 14.11 12.03 -15.07
C GLN A 159 13.23 11.61 -16.25
N THR A 160 12.49 10.50 -16.08
CA THR A 160 11.71 9.84 -17.14
C THR A 160 10.21 9.74 -16.81
N ALA A 161 9.83 9.86 -15.54
CA ALA A 161 8.44 9.89 -15.07
C ALA A 161 8.29 10.74 -13.78
N GLY A 162 7.05 11.07 -13.44
CA GLY A 162 6.66 11.90 -12.30
C GLY A 162 6.85 13.41 -12.51
N THR A 163 6.57 14.20 -11.47
CA THR A 163 6.70 15.67 -11.45
C THR A 163 8.15 16.12 -11.67
N ASP A 164 8.39 17.04 -12.61
CA ASP A 164 9.72 17.58 -12.96
C ASP A 164 10.47 18.16 -11.73
N VAL A 165 11.58 17.54 -11.32
CA VAL A 165 12.46 18.04 -10.24
C VAL A 165 13.80 18.56 -10.77
N VAL A 166 14.48 19.40 -9.97
CA VAL A 166 15.79 19.97 -10.30
C VAL A 166 16.91 19.23 -9.57
N LEU A 167 17.62 18.36 -10.30
CA LEU A 167 18.85 17.70 -9.83
C LEU A 167 19.98 18.73 -9.58
N SER A 168 20.76 18.53 -8.51
CA SER A 168 21.89 19.40 -8.14
C SER A 168 23.05 19.37 -9.14
N ASP A 169 23.35 18.20 -9.70
CA ASP A 169 24.32 17.99 -10.77
C ASP A 169 23.98 16.67 -11.49
N SER A 170 23.26 16.76 -12.62
CA SER A 170 22.89 15.59 -13.40
C SER A 170 24.07 14.88 -14.09
N THR A 171 25.31 15.33 -13.88
CA THR A 171 26.55 14.73 -14.41
C THR A 171 27.47 14.17 -13.32
N SER A 172 26.93 13.96 -12.11
CA SER A 172 27.61 13.34 -10.96
C SER A 172 27.04 11.96 -10.63
N GLU A 173 27.89 11.04 -10.19
CA GLU A 173 27.48 9.71 -9.66
C GLU A 173 26.53 9.86 -8.46
N SER A 174 26.73 10.91 -7.65
CA SER A 174 25.90 11.28 -6.52
C SER A 174 25.33 12.68 -6.70
N THR A 175 24.01 12.80 -6.74
CA THR A 175 23.27 14.07 -6.93
C THR A 175 22.05 14.11 -6.02
N THR A 176 21.61 15.30 -5.63
CA THR A 176 20.40 15.48 -4.81
C THR A 176 19.32 16.23 -5.55
N PHE A 177 18.09 16.11 -5.07
CA PHE A 177 16.99 17.03 -5.33
C PHE A 177 16.10 17.14 -4.09
N THR A 178 15.17 18.08 -4.08
CA THR A 178 14.14 18.18 -3.03
C THR A 178 12.80 17.87 -3.66
N VAL A 179 12.06 16.90 -3.08
CA VAL A 179 10.68 16.60 -3.48
C VAL A 179 9.83 17.87 -3.28
N PRO A 180 8.94 18.26 -4.22
CA PRO A 180 8.03 19.38 -3.99
C PRO A 180 7.22 19.18 -2.70
N THR A 181 6.92 20.27 -1.99
CA THR A 181 6.13 20.25 -0.75
C THR A 181 4.62 20.12 -0.99
N ASP A 182 4.25 20.17 -2.27
CA ASP A 182 2.93 20.14 -2.88
C ASP A 182 2.86 18.98 -3.90
N SER A 183 3.52 17.86 -3.59
CA SER A 183 3.39 16.59 -4.30
C SER A 183 2.28 15.76 -3.66
N GLU A 184 1.46 15.12 -4.48
CA GLU A 184 0.57 14.02 -4.08
C GLU A 184 1.34 12.68 -4.17
N ASP A 185 0.68 11.55 -3.90
CA ASP A 185 1.29 10.22 -4.07
C ASP A 185 1.68 9.96 -5.53
N GLU A 186 2.99 9.76 -5.78
CA GLU A 186 3.52 9.52 -7.12
C GLU A 186 4.82 8.71 -7.13
N THR A 187 5.30 8.36 -8.32
CA THR A 187 6.62 7.73 -8.49
C THR A 187 7.46 8.51 -9.51
N LEU A 188 8.50 9.17 -9.01
CA LEU A 188 9.51 9.82 -9.83
C LEU A 188 10.53 8.76 -10.29
N VAL A 189 10.77 8.61 -11.59
CA VAL A 189 11.72 7.60 -12.11
C VAL A 189 12.91 8.28 -12.76
N PHE A 190 14.12 7.92 -12.32
CA PHE A 190 15.38 8.46 -12.82
C PHE A 190 16.23 7.38 -13.47
N GLU A 191 16.63 7.60 -14.73
CA GLU A 191 17.58 6.75 -15.46
C GLU A 191 18.97 7.39 -15.36
N ILE A 192 19.98 6.62 -14.97
CA ILE A 192 21.40 6.96 -15.17
C ILE A 192 21.90 6.28 -16.43
N SER A 193 22.72 6.99 -17.19
CA SER A 193 23.50 6.46 -18.32
C SER A 193 24.99 6.68 -18.08
N VAL A 194 25.83 5.71 -18.49
CA VAL A 194 27.30 5.75 -18.32
C VAL A 194 28.02 5.40 -19.62
N ASP A 195 28.93 6.26 -20.04
CA ASP A 195 29.75 6.13 -21.26
C ASP A 195 31.25 6.30 -20.93
N ASP A 196 32.03 5.23 -21.15
CA ASP A 196 33.49 5.17 -20.97
C ASP A 196 34.27 5.48 -22.28
N GLY A 197 33.58 5.62 -23.41
CA GLY A 197 34.15 5.78 -24.75
C GLY A 197 34.76 4.52 -25.35
N ILE A 198 34.55 3.33 -24.77
CA ILE A 198 35.15 2.05 -25.19
C ILE A 198 34.07 0.95 -25.30
N ASN A 199 33.30 0.75 -24.23
CA ASN A 199 32.18 -0.17 -24.14
C ASN A 199 30.91 0.40 -24.83
N ALA A 200 29.82 -0.37 -24.80
CA ALA A 200 28.50 0.19 -25.08
C ALA A 200 28.00 0.96 -23.84
N VAL A 201 27.31 2.08 -24.06
CA VAL A 201 26.66 2.85 -22.99
C VAL A 201 25.72 1.93 -22.22
N VAL A 202 25.88 1.90 -20.89
CA VAL A 202 24.99 1.18 -19.98
C VAL A 202 24.04 2.14 -19.30
N THR A 203 22.86 1.62 -18.92
CA THR A 203 21.81 2.37 -18.24
C THR A 203 21.24 1.54 -17.10
N ASP A 204 20.82 2.22 -16.02
CA ASP A 204 20.02 1.63 -14.96
C ASP A 204 19.04 2.67 -14.39
N SER A 205 18.01 2.25 -13.67
CA SER A 205 16.91 3.11 -13.21
C SER A 205 16.61 2.95 -11.73
N VAL A 206 16.38 4.07 -11.04
CA VAL A 206 15.91 4.10 -9.65
C VAL A 206 14.58 4.86 -9.56
N SER A 207 13.68 4.31 -8.77
CA SER A 207 12.35 4.84 -8.46
C SER A 207 12.40 5.56 -7.13
N ILE A 208 11.87 6.78 -7.09
CA ILE A 208 11.62 7.51 -5.85
C ILE A 208 10.11 7.55 -5.69
N ILE A 209 9.62 6.70 -4.78
CA ILE A 209 8.21 6.65 -4.41
C ILE A 209 7.98 7.83 -3.48
N VAL A 210 7.19 8.78 -3.93
CA VAL A 210 6.69 9.86 -3.09
C VAL A 210 5.42 9.32 -2.47
N GLU A 211 5.54 8.87 -1.23
CA GLU A 211 4.41 8.65 -0.34
C GLU A 211 4.24 9.96 0.42
N VAL A 212 3.09 10.61 0.27
CA VAL A 212 2.63 11.60 1.24
C VAL A 212 2.26 10.83 2.49
N ALA A 213 2.80 11.19 3.66
CA ALA A 213 2.23 10.71 4.90
C ALA A 213 0.73 11.04 4.92
N SER A 214 -0.11 10.01 4.77
CA SER A 214 -1.52 10.05 5.16
C SER A 214 -1.56 10.65 6.55
N ASP A 215 -2.37 11.71 6.77
CA ASP A 215 -2.25 12.44 8.03
C ASP A 215 -2.65 11.52 9.20
N THR A 216 -1.61 11.08 9.89
CA THR A 216 -1.62 10.22 11.08
C THR A 216 -1.27 11.05 12.32
N SER A 217 -1.12 12.36 12.17
CA SER A 217 -1.91 13.23 13.03
C SER A 217 -3.37 12.98 12.67
N THR A 218 -4.20 12.60 13.64
CA THR A 218 -5.65 12.58 13.43
C THR A 218 -6.15 14.02 13.30
N SER A 219 -6.01 14.57 12.08
CA SER A 219 -6.97 15.48 11.46
C SER A 219 -8.34 14.84 11.68
N ASN A 220 -9.02 15.26 12.75
CA ASN A 220 -9.81 14.27 13.47
C ASN A 220 -11.05 13.87 12.66
N ILE A 221 -11.07 12.60 12.25
CA ILE A 221 -12.19 11.97 11.58
C ILE A 221 -13.48 12.13 12.41
N TRP A 222 -13.34 12.11 13.74
CA TRP A 222 -14.41 12.48 14.68
C TRP A 222 -14.59 14.01 14.72
N ILE A 223 -15.82 14.44 14.48
CA ILE A 223 -16.22 15.86 14.52
C ILE A 223 -16.21 16.30 15.99
N ILE A 224 -15.14 17.00 16.40
CA ILE A 224 -14.99 17.48 17.78
C ILE A 224 -15.69 18.82 17.96
N ASN A 225 -16.55 18.89 18.97
CA ASN A 225 -17.01 20.13 19.54
C ASN A 225 -15.92 20.80 20.39
N GLU A 226 -14.99 21.51 19.74
CA GLU A 226 -13.89 22.23 20.40
C GLU A 226 -14.35 23.45 21.25
N THR A 227 -15.65 23.77 21.29
CA THR A 227 -16.14 25.09 21.75
C THR A 227 -17.13 25.06 22.92
N ASP A 228 -17.42 23.87 23.47
CA ASP A 228 -18.54 23.62 24.40
C ASP A 228 -19.90 24.07 23.81
N ALA A 229 -20.09 23.91 22.49
CA ALA A 229 -21.34 24.21 21.80
C ALA A 229 -22.48 23.29 22.27
N VAL A 230 -23.71 23.81 22.27
CA VAL A 230 -24.89 23.09 22.75
C VAL A 230 -26.07 23.29 21.80
N SER A 231 -26.94 22.29 21.68
CA SER A 231 -28.15 22.38 20.88
C SER A 231 -29.08 23.47 21.44
N GLU A 232 -29.60 24.34 20.56
CA GLU A 232 -30.60 25.34 20.96
C GLU A 232 -31.98 24.72 21.26
N ASN A 233 -32.26 23.52 20.71
CA ASN A 233 -33.57 22.86 20.73
C ASN A 233 -33.65 21.60 21.62
N ILE A 234 -32.51 20.99 21.95
CA ILE A 234 -32.43 19.77 22.75
C ILE A 234 -31.66 20.06 24.04
N THR A 235 -32.29 19.84 25.20
CA THR A 235 -31.83 20.30 26.52
C THR A 235 -31.81 19.18 27.56
N ASP A 236 -30.93 19.27 28.55
CA ASP A 236 -30.91 18.32 29.65
C ASP A 236 -32.13 18.53 30.58
N ALA A 237 -32.82 17.43 30.90
CA ALA A 237 -34.05 17.46 31.69
C ALA A 237 -33.86 17.80 33.18
N SER A 238 -32.62 17.87 33.67
CA SER A 238 -32.27 18.21 35.06
C SER A 238 -31.80 19.65 35.24
N THR A 239 -31.08 20.22 34.26
CA THR A 239 -30.57 21.60 34.28
C THR A 239 -31.47 22.58 33.52
N GLY A 240 -32.08 22.15 32.41
CA GLY A 240 -32.72 23.03 31.42
C GLY A 240 -31.73 23.83 30.56
N GLU A 241 -30.47 23.39 30.49
CA GLU A 241 -29.43 23.92 29.61
C GLU A 241 -29.29 23.01 28.37
N GLY A 242 -28.77 23.52 27.25
CA GLY A 242 -28.60 22.75 26.02
C GLY A 242 -27.65 21.56 26.20
N ILE A 243 -27.88 20.48 25.46
CA ILE A 243 -27.02 19.28 25.44
C ILE A 243 -25.82 19.55 24.53
N LEU A 244 -24.63 19.06 24.90
CA LEU A 244 -23.42 19.24 24.09
C LEU A 244 -23.57 18.50 22.75
N VAL A 245 -23.26 19.19 21.66
CA VAL A 245 -23.29 18.62 20.30
C VAL A 245 -22.01 17.86 19.95
N ASP A 246 -22.13 16.94 19.01
CA ASP A 246 -21.11 16.08 18.41
C ASP A 246 -20.26 15.28 19.43
N VAL A 247 -18.95 15.12 19.18
CA VAL A 247 -18.00 14.46 20.07
C VAL A 247 -17.35 15.49 21.00
N GLN A 248 -17.37 15.22 22.31
CA GLN A 248 -16.77 16.10 23.31
C GLN A 248 -15.27 15.85 23.50
N SER A 249 -14.80 14.61 23.38
CA SER A 249 -13.36 14.32 23.31
C SER A 249 -13.05 12.95 22.71
N ILE A 250 -11.83 12.84 22.16
CA ILE A 250 -11.16 11.59 21.80
C ILE A 250 -9.94 11.42 22.70
N ALA A 251 -9.70 10.20 23.17
CA ALA A 251 -8.48 9.79 23.87
C ALA A 251 -7.94 8.46 23.34
N GLU A 252 -6.67 8.18 23.62
CA GLU A 252 -6.08 6.85 23.45
C GLU A 252 -5.92 6.22 24.84
N GLU A 253 -6.46 5.03 25.04
CA GLU A 253 -6.21 4.22 26.23
C GLU A 253 -5.71 2.82 25.87
N THR A 254 -5.08 2.12 26.81
CA THR A 254 -4.61 0.73 26.62
C THR A 254 -5.02 -0.13 27.80
N ILE A 255 -5.89 -1.11 27.54
CA ILE A 255 -6.53 -1.96 28.55
C ILE A 255 -6.13 -3.41 28.27
N ASP A 256 -5.55 -4.07 29.28
CA ASP A 256 -5.03 -5.45 29.30
C ASP A 256 -4.12 -5.92 28.14
N GLY A 257 -3.77 -5.03 27.20
CA GLY A 257 -2.84 -5.27 26.10
C GLY A 257 -3.30 -4.70 24.76
N VAL A 258 -4.59 -4.36 24.64
CA VAL A 258 -5.21 -3.77 23.46
C VAL A 258 -5.26 -2.24 23.62
N THR A 259 -4.95 -1.52 22.55
CA THR A 259 -5.03 -0.05 22.49
C THR A 259 -6.33 0.38 21.82
N TYR A 260 -7.01 1.35 22.41
CA TYR A 260 -8.35 1.79 22.03
C TYR A 260 -8.38 3.29 21.73
N THR A 261 -9.10 3.68 20.69
CA THR A 261 -9.68 5.02 20.60
C THR A 261 -10.91 5.07 21.52
N VAL A 262 -10.92 6.01 22.45
CA VAL A 262 -12.02 6.22 23.41
C VAL A 262 -12.75 7.50 23.03
N VAL A 263 -14.06 7.38 22.79
CA VAL A 263 -14.94 8.43 22.27
C VAL A 263 -15.91 8.87 23.35
N SER A 264 -15.86 10.13 23.74
CA SER A 264 -16.80 10.73 24.68
C SER A 264 -17.82 11.60 23.94
N THR A 265 -19.12 11.27 24.07
CA THR A 265 -20.22 11.99 23.41
C THR A 265 -21.53 11.91 24.23
N GLN A 266 -22.43 12.86 24.00
CA GLN A 266 -23.82 12.86 24.51
C GLN A 266 -24.84 12.37 23.46
N GLY A 267 -24.40 12.05 22.23
CA GLY A 267 -25.22 11.44 21.18
C GLY A 267 -26.06 12.38 20.32
N ILE A 268 -25.86 13.70 20.43
CA ILE A 268 -26.63 14.73 19.72
C ILE A 268 -25.75 15.40 18.65
N PRO A 269 -26.06 15.27 17.34
CA PRO A 269 -25.26 15.90 16.28
C PRO A 269 -25.58 17.39 16.02
N GLU A 270 -24.62 18.15 15.50
CA GLU A 270 -24.83 19.51 14.94
C GLU A 270 -25.17 19.45 13.44
N TYR A 271 -26.36 18.95 13.10
CA TYR A 271 -26.87 18.98 11.72
C TYR A 271 -27.54 20.33 11.38
N ASP A 272 -27.15 20.90 10.23
CA ASP A 272 -27.67 22.17 9.69
C ASP A 272 -28.18 21.94 8.25
N VAL A 273 -29.50 21.75 8.08
CA VAL A 273 -30.08 21.26 6.82
C VAL A 273 -30.63 22.41 5.97
N THR A 274 -30.05 22.64 4.79
CA THR A 274 -30.64 23.56 3.80
C THR A 274 -31.80 22.89 3.08
N ILE A 275 -33.02 23.36 3.35
CA ILE A 275 -34.26 22.77 2.85
C ILE A 275 -34.39 22.97 1.34
N THR A 276 -34.50 21.86 0.58
CA THR A 276 -34.73 21.87 -0.87
C THR A 276 -36.22 21.84 -1.20
N GLN A 277 -36.60 22.16 -2.45
CA GLN A 277 -38.00 22.00 -2.89
C GLN A 277 -38.40 20.53 -2.91
N ASP A 278 -37.49 19.63 -3.29
CA ASP A 278 -37.76 18.20 -3.36
C ASP A 278 -37.95 17.58 -1.97
N LEU A 279 -37.26 18.09 -0.94
CA LEU A 279 -37.51 17.74 0.47
C LEU A 279 -38.88 18.26 0.95
N VAL A 280 -39.24 19.51 0.64
CA VAL A 280 -40.58 20.06 0.95
C VAL A 280 -41.69 19.26 0.27
N ASP A 281 -41.51 18.90 -1.01
CA ASP A 281 -42.48 18.12 -1.77
C ASP A 281 -42.58 16.68 -1.20
N SER A 282 -41.45 16.07 -0.82
CA SER A 282 -41.40 14.73 -0.19
C SER A 282 -42.09 14.70 1.18
N LEU A 283 -41.78 15.67 2.07
CA LEU A 283 -42.43 15.82 3.37
C LEU A 283 -43.95 15.98 3.23
N ASN A 284 -44.40 16.78 2.26
CA ASN A 284 -45.82 16.99 2.00
C ASN A 284 -46.49 15.84 1.23
N ALA A 285 -45.73 14.97 0.56
CA ALA A 285 -46.20 13.76 -0.12
C ALA A 285 -46.34 12.54 0.80
N ARG A 286 -45.78 12.59 2.03
CA ARG A 286 -45.90 11.52 3.05
C ARG A 286 -47.35 11.03 3.17
N PRO A 287 -47.61 9.71 3.21
CA PRO A 287 -48.97 9.14 3.19
C PRO A 287 -49.93 9.73 4.26
N LYS A 288 -49.35 10.22 5.36
CA LYS A 288 -50.07 10.80 6.50
C LYS A 288 -49.78 12.26 6.78
N ALA A 289 -49.21 13.05 5.85
CA ALA A 289 -48.90 14.47 6.07
C ALA A 289 -50.03 15.27 6.79
N SER A 290 -51.30 15.04 6.41
CA SER A 290 -52.50 15.63 7.03
C SER A 290 -52.75 15.31 8.53
N SER A 291 -52.00 14.37 9.09
CA SER A 291 -51.99 13.98 10.49
C SER A 291 -50.59 13.90 11.11
N ASP A 292 -49.54 13.97 10.31
CA ASP A 292 -48.15 14.03 10.78
C ASP A 292 -47.77 15.47 11.15
N PHE A 293 -48.26 16.47 10.41
CA PHE A 293 -47.99 17.89 10.65
C PHE A 293 -49.19 18.63 11.26
N ILE A 294 -48.92 19.71 12.00
CA ILE A 294 -49.92 20.50 12.75
C ILE A 294 -50.97 21.11 11.82
N ASP A 295 -50.53 21.76 10.74
CA ASP A 295 -51.40 22.32 9.68
C ASP A 295 -51.62 21.34 8.51
N GLY A 296 -51.16 20.09 8.64
CA GLY A 296 -51.28 19.03 7.63
C GLY A 296 -50.28 19.09 6.48
N ALA A 297 -49.27 19.96 6.60
CA ALA A 297 -48.12 20.16 5.72
C ALA A 297 -46.94 20.68 6.57
N THR A 298 -45.68 20.52 6.13
CA THR A 298 -44.53 21.12 6.83
C THR A 298 -44.59 22.65 6.80
N THR A 299 -44.06 23.30 7.84
CA THR A 299 -43.92 24.76 7.93
C THR A 299 -42.69 25.29 7.18
N ALA A 300 -41.68 24.44 6.95
CA ALA A 300 -40.45 24.79 6.28
C ALA A 300 -40.65 25.05 4.77
N VAL A 301 -39.84 25.95 4.20
CA VAL A 301 -39.84 26.27 2.77
C VAL A 301 -38.45 26.16 2.15
N ALA A 302 -38.42 25.96 0.83
CA ALA A 302 -37.17 25.80 0.09
C ALA A 302 -36.26 27.04 0.22
N GLY A 303 -35.06 26.85 0.73
CA GLY A 303 -34.08 27.89 1.06
C GLY A 303 -34.03 28.32 2.53
N ASP A 304 -34.86 27.74 3.40
CA ASP A 304 -34.63 27.79 4.85
C ASP A 304 -33.40 26.94 5.22
N VAL A 305 -32.74 27.28 6.32
CA VAL A 305 -31.78 26.41 7.01
C VAL A 305 -32.43 26.00 8.32
N VAL A 306 -32.45 24.70 8.59
CA VAL A 306 -33.13 24.06 9.73
C VAL A 306 -32.07 23.32 10.54
N GLY A 307 -31.84 23.77 11.76
CA GLY A 307 -30.92 23.14 12.69
C GLY A 307 -31.54 21.90 13.35
N PHE A 308 -30.70 21.04 13.90
CA PHE A 308 -31.14 19.82 14.59
C PHE A 308 -32.14 20.13 15.73
N GLY A 309 -33.38 19.64 15.60
CA GLY A 309 -34.45 19.87 16.56
C GLY A 309 -35.37 21.09 16.29
N ASP A 310 -35.22 21.81 15.18
CA ASP A 310 -36.08 22.97 14.83
C ASP A 310 -37.54 22.61 14.45
N ASP A 311 -38.49 23.52 14.71
CA ASP A 311 -39.91 23.33 14.41
C ASP A 311 -40.25 23.44 12.90
N ILE A 312 -40.16 22.30 12.20
CA ILE A 312 -40.66 22.13 10.82
C ILE A 312 -42.14 21.69 10.75
N GLY A 313 -42.88 21.85 11.85
CA GLY A 313 -44.34 21.75 11.91
C GLY A 313 -44.88 20.35 12.18
N PHE A 314 -44.04 19.36 12.51
CA PHE A 314 -44.53 18.03 12.86
C PHE A 314 -45.33 18.06 14.18
N ILE A 315 -46.28 17.15 14.31
CA ILE A 315 -46.91 16.79 15.58
C ILE A 315 -46.01 15.73 16.22
N SER A 316 -44.89 16.18 16.79
CA SER A 316 -43.99 15.31 17.55
C SER A 316 -44.76 14.62 18.67
N THR A 317 -44.60 13.30 18.78
CA THR A 317 -45.16 12.50 19.88
C THR A 317 -44.09 11.61 20.46
N GLY A 318 -44.15 11.45 21.78
CA GLY A 318 -43.18 10.67 22.54
C GLY A 318 -42.91 11.35 23.87
N ASP A 319 -42.07 10.73 24.70
CA ASP A 319 -41.68 11.33 25.96
C ASP A 319 -40.73 12.54 25.76
N ASN A 320 -40.98 13.59 26.54
CA ASN A 320 -40.19 14.82 26.67
C ASN A 320 -40.07 15.77 25.46
N CYS A 321 -40.68 15.45 24.31
CA CYS A 321 -40.67 16.30 23.11
C CYS A 321 -41.08 17.77 23.39
N ASP A 322 -42.25 17.99 23.99
CA ASP A 322 -42.81 19.30 24.41
C ASP A 322 -41.92 20.11 25.38
N THR A 323 -40.89 19.50 25.99
CA THR A 323 -40.14 20.08 27.11
C THR A 323 -38.65 20.19 26.91
N THR A 324 -38.03 19.22 26.23
CA THR A 324 -36.56 19.11 26.17
C THR A 324 -36.01 18.54 24.87
N GLY A 325 -36.85 18.02 23.96
CA GLY A 325 -36.40 17.34 22.75
C GLY A 325 -37.07 17.87 21.49
N GLY A 326 -36.69 19.07 21.04
CA GLY A 326 -36.99 19.59 19.69
C GLY A 326 -38.43 19.45 19.19
N PHE A 327 -39.41 19.98 19.92
CA PHE A 327 -40.82 19.91 19.49
C PHE A 327 -41.02 20.53 18.10
N GLY A 328 -41.57 19.75 17.17
CA GLY A 328 -41.85 20.17 15.79
C GLY A 328 -40.87 19.60 14.75
N TYR A 329 -39.72 19.07 15.18
CA TYR A 329 -38.73 18.40 14.33
C TYR A 329 -39.05 16.92 14.08
N TRP A 330 -39.50 16.23 15.13
CA TRP A 330 -39.74 14.78 15.09
C TRP A 330 -41.13 14.44 14.55
N PRO A 331 -41.28 13.40 13.71
CA PRO A 331 -42.58 12.83 13.37
C PRO A 331 -43.18 12.07 14.58
N LYS A 332 -44.12 11.17 14.32
CA LYS A 332 -44.85 10.42 15.35
C LYS A 332 -44.13 9.14 15.78
N GLY A 333 -43.03 9.32 16.51
CA GLY A 333 -42.27 8.24 17.14
C GLY A 333 -42.75 7.87 18.57
N PRO A 334 -41.96 7.03 19.26
CA PRO A 334 -42.17 6.66 20.67
C PRO A 334 -41.49 7.63 21.66
N ALA A 335 -40.38 8.26 21.27
CA ALA A 335 -39.57 9.14 22.11
C ALA A 335 -38.91 10.25 21.28
N CYS A 336 -38.47 11.32 21.96
CA CYS A 336 -37.58 12.33 21.41
C CYS A 336 -36.20 12.25 22.11
N PRO A 337 -35.09 12.69 21.48
CA PRO A 337 -33.75 12.54 22.04
C PRO A 337 -33.54 13.19 23.41
N GLN A 338 -32.58 12.65 24.15
CA GLN A 338 -32.11 13.11 25.45
C GLN A 338 -30.58 13.10 25.49
N ALA A 339 -29.98 13.56 26.59
CA ALA A 339 -28.55 13.41 26.83
C ALA A 339 -28.27 11.96 27.23
N ASP A 340 -27.54 11.23 26.39
CA ASP A 340 -27.03 9.89 26.69
C ASP A 340 -25.50 9.92 26.66
N GLU A 341 -24.95 10.50 27.75
CA GLU A 341 -23.53 10.69 28.03
C GLU A 341 -22.81 9.33 28.15
N ARG A 342 -21.87 9.08 27.24
CA ARG A 342 -21.19 7.79 27.09
C ARG A 342 -19.70 7.94 26.82
N GLU A 343 -18.94 6.91 27.18
CA GLU A 343 -17.59 6.64 26.69
C GLU A 343 -17.64 5.32 25.91
N VAL A 344 -17.23 5.33 24.65
CA VAL A 344 -17.20 4.15 23.77
C VAL A 344 -15.77 3.83 23.35
N TYR A 345 -15.43 2.54 23.34
CA TYR A 345 -14.09 2.04 23.07
C TYR A 345 -14.07 1.31 21.73
N PHE A 346 -13.15 1.69 20.84
CA PHE A 346 -12.89 1.03 19.56
C PHE A 346 -11.42 0.59 19.52
N PRO A 347 -11.10 -0.71 19.32
CA PRO A 347 -9.71 -1.15 19.24
C PRO A 347 -9.04 -0.56 17.98
N VAL A 348 -7.80 -0.06 18.13
CA VAL A 348 -7.04 0.60 17.05
C VAL A 348 -6.47 -0.41 16.05
N GLU A 349 -6.18 -1.62 16.50
CA GLU A 349 -5.80 -2.77 15.66
C GLU A 349 -6.90 -3.85 15.75
N PRO A 350 -8.04 -3.69 15.04
CA PRO A 350 -9.14 -4.65 15.07
C PRO A 350 -8.73 -6.02 14.51
N THR A 351 -9.11 -7.08 15.21
CA THR A 351 -8.74 -8.48 14.88
C THR A 351 -9.93 -9.24 14.30
N PRO A 352 -9.81 -9.94 13.16
CA PRO A 352 -10.91 -10.70 12.55
C PRO A 352 -11.43 -11.82 13.46
N THR A 353 -12.74 -11.96 13.60
CA THR A 353 -13.36 -12.98 14.46
C THR A 353 -13.17 -14.40 13.93
N THR A 354 -13.02 -15.34 14.87
CA THR A 354 -13.13 -16.78 14.61
C THR A 354 -14.40 -17.41 15.19
N GLU A 355 -15.25 -16.64 15.86
CA GLU A 355 -16.52 -17.07 16.44
C GLU A 355 -17.73 -16.36 15.79
N VAL A 356 -18.91 -17.00 15.84
CA VAL A 356 -20.16 -16.42 15.35
C VAL A 356 -20.67 -15.40 16.37
N CYS A 357 -20.49 -14.12 16.06
CA CYS A 357 -20.97 -12.99 16.87
C CYS A 357 -22.09 -12.26 16.14
N GLU A 358 -23.36 -12.55 16.47
CA GLU A 358 -24.51 -11.89 15.84
C GLU A 358 -24.84 -10.56 16.52
N ASN A 359 -25.23 -9.53 15.74
CA ASN A 359 -25.46 -8.19 16.27
C ASN A 359 -26.89 -8.02 16.83
N GLY A 360 -26.97 -7.79 18.14
CA GLY A 360 -28.23 -7.60 18.85
C GLY A 360 -28.95 -6.29 18.51
N LEU A 361 -30.22 -6.20 18.92
CA LEU A 361 -31.06 -5.01 18.78
C LEU A 361 -30.52 -3.86 19.64
N GLY A 362 -29.78 -2.93 19.03
CA GLY A 362 -29.20 -1.78 19.70
C GLY A 362 -27.97 -1.23 18.97
N LYS A 363 -27.12 -0.52 19.74
CA LYS A 363 -25.87 0.09 19.27
C LYS A 363 -24.92 -0.95 18.71
N VAL A 364 -24.53 -0.80 17.43
CA VAL A 364 -23.50 -1.59 16.75
C VAL A 364 -22.26 -0.77 16.39
N GLY A 365 -22.29 0.54 16.62
CA GLY A 365 -21.20 1.48 16.34
C GLY A 365 -21.58 2.91 16.69
N LEU A 366 -20.68 3.85 16.41
CA LEU A 366 -20.95 5.29 16.43
C LEU A 366 -20.60 5.90 15.07
N MET A 367 -21.38 6.89 14.64
CA MET A 367 -20.99 7.79 13.57
C MET A 367 -19.94 8.79 14.07
N VAL A 368 -19.19 9.41 13.17
CA VAL A 368 -18.09 10.34 13.52
C VAL A 368 -18.54 11.63 14.23
N ASN A 369 -19.84 11.95 14.23
CA ASN A 369 -20.45 12.98 15.09
C ASN A 369 -20.94 12.45 16.46
N GLY A 370 -20.59 11.23 16.84
CA GLY A 370 -20.99 10.63 18.11
C GLY A 370 -22.44 10.12 18.18
N SER A 371 -23.26 10.31 17.14
CA SER A 371 -24.59 9.68 17.07
C SER A 371 -24.49 8.16 16.89
N SER A 372 -25.49 7.41 17.36
CA SER A 372 -25.45 5.95 17.35
C SER A 372 -25.72 5.33 15.98
N ILE A 373 -25.04 4.22 15.69
CA ILE A 373 -25.40 3.30 14.60
C ILE A 373 -26.12 2.10 15.22
N TYR A 374 -27.32 1.77 14.74
CA TYR A 374 -28.09 0.58 15.17
C TYR A 374 -28.10 -0.49 14.08
N ASN A 375 -28.42 -1.74 14.46
CA ASN A 375 -28.53 -2.83 13.50
C ASN A 375 -29.75 -2.67 12.55
N TRP A 376 -29.84 -3.55 11.56
CA TRP A 376 -30.79 -3.50 10.44
C TRP A 376 -32.30 -3.62 10.80
N GLY A 377 -32.66 -3.94 12.04
CA GLY A 377 -34.01 -4.33 12.46
C GLY A 377 -34.66 -3.41 13.50
N ASP A 378 -36.00 -3.35 13.50
CA ASP A 378 -36.82 -2.57 14.45
C ASP A 378 -37.20 -3.36 15.73
N GLY A 379 -36.80 -4.64 15.81
CA GLY A 379 -37.18 -5.56 16.88
C GLY A 379 -38.59 -6.15 16.77
N MET A 380 -39.22 -6.09 15.60
CA MET A 380 -40.57 -6.57 15.33
C MET A 380 -40.63 -7.61 14.20
N SER A 381 -41.51 -8.60 14.36
CA SER A 381 -41.87 -9.58 13.32
C SER A 381 -43.31 -9.44 12.87
N TYR A 382 -43.61 -9.91 11.65
CA TYR A 382 -45.00 -10.14 11.23
C TYR A 382 -45.73 -11.03 12.25
N ALA A 383 -46.96 -10.63 12.60
CA ALA A 383 -47.78 -11.28 13.62
C ALA A 383 -47.15 -11.45 15.03
N GLN A 384 -45.96 -10.89 15.29
CA GLN A 384 -45.19 -11.01 16.54
C GLN A 384 -44.88 -12.47 16.93
N ASP A 385 -44.52 -13.33 15.96
CA ASP A 385 -44.22 -14.74 16.20
C ASP A 385 -42.72 -15.12 16.10
N GLY A 386 -41.84 -14.18 15.74
CA GLY A 386 -40.40 -14.39 15.56
C GLY A 386 -39.97 -14.75 14.13
N THR A 387 -40.91 -14.90 13.20
CA THR A 387 -40.67 -15.13 11.76
C THR A 387 -40.99 -13.85 10.97
N TRP A 388 -40.32 -13.63 9.84
CA TRP A 388 -40.54 -12.44 9.01
C TRP A 388 -40.24 -11.17 9.82
N GLN A 389 -38.97 -11.02 10.20
CA GLN A 389 -38.49 -9.84 10.93
C GLN A 389 -38.50 -8.62 10.00
N ASN A 390 -39.07 -7.51 10.46
CA ASN A 390 -39.08 -6.24 9.75
C ASN A 390 -37.64 -5.72 9.59
N LEU A 391 -37.43 -4.94 8.53
CA LEU A 391 -36.22 -4.14 8.34
C LEU A 391 -36.52 -2.71 8.76
N ALA A 392 -35.74 -2.14 9.69
CA ALA A 392 -35.99 -0.79 10.22
C ALA A 392 -36.08 0.28 9.10
N PRO A 393 -35.17 0.34 8.11
CA PRO A 393 -35.26 1.34 7.03
C PRO A 393 -36.51 1.22 6.14
N VAL A 394 -37.21 0.08 6.17
CA VAL A 394 -38.46 -0.16 5.44
C VAL A 394 -39.67 0.14 6.33
N ALA A 395 -39.68 -0.37 7.56
CA ALA A 395 -40.81 -0.24 8.49
C ALA A 395 -40.92 1.15 9.14
N GLU A 396 -39.79 1.84 9.30
CA GLU A 396 -39.66 3.09 10.07
C GLU A 396 -39.34 4.30 9.16
N GLN A 397 -39.43 4.15 7.82
CA GLN A 397 -39.18 5.21 6.82
C GLN A 397 -40.00 6.51 6.99
N TYR A 398 -41.05 6.47 7.83
CA TYR A 398 -41.88 7.64 8.17
C TYR A 398 -41.76 8.04 9.65
N ASP A 399 -40.93 7.37 10.42
CA ASP A 399 -40.79 7.51 11.87
C ASP A 399 -39.46 8.22 12.20
N VAL A 400 -38.58 8.34 11.19
CA VAL A 400 -37.35 9.16 11.15
C VAL A 400 -37.56 10.63 10.78
N ASP A 401 -36.58 11.45 11.19
CA ASP A 401 -36.42 12.87 10.86
C ASP A 401 -35.94 13.13 9.41
N ILE A 402 -35.65 14.40 9.09
CA ILE A 402 -35.14 14.83 7.77
C ILE A 402 -33.71 14.36 7.44
N CYS A 403 -33.00 13.78 8.41
CA CYS A 403 -31.67 13.20 8.27
C CYS A 403 -31.66 11.66 8.26
N GLY A 404 -32.83 11.02 8.38
CA GLY A 404 -32.94 9.55 8.44
C GLY A 404 -32.56 8.96 9.80
N GLY A 405 -32.68 9.73 10.89
CA GLY A 405 -32.48 9.25 12.26
C GLY A 405 -33.71 9.40 13.14
N HIS A 406 -33.74 8.67 14.26
CA HIS A 406 -34.81 8.77 15.27
C HIS A 406 -34.31 8.42 16.67
N SER A 407 -35.20 8.29 17.65
CA SER A 407 -34.81 8.00 19.04
C SER A 407 -35.66 6.94 19.73
N ALA A 408 -34.96 6.05 20.43
CA ALA A 408 -35.51 5.05 21.32
C ALA A 408 -34.75 5.11 22.66
N ASN A 409 -35.47 5.04 23.77
CA ASN A 409 -34.90 5.20 25.12
C ASN A 409 -34.05 6.48 25.34
N GLY A 410 -34.24 7.51 24.50
CA GLY A 410 -33.54 8.80 24.57
C GLY A 410 -32.27 8.89 23.72
N ASP A 411 -31.73 7.77 23.23
CA ASP A 411 -30.58 7.75 22.34
C ASP A 411 -30.98 8.07 20.89
N TYR A 412 -30.28 9.00 20.24
CA TYR A 412 -30.49 9.32 18.82
C TYR A 412 -29.60 8.44 17.94
N HIS A 413 -30.21 7.79 16.95
CA HIS A 413 -29.57 6.75 16.16
C HIS A 413 -30.07 6.66 14.72
N HIS A 414 -29.21 6.10 13.88
CA HIS A 414 -29.48 5.78 12.48
C HIS A 414 -29.37 4.25 12.24
N HIS A 415 -30.27 3.70 11.41
CA HIS A 415 -30.21 2.31 10.93
C HIS A 415 -29.70 2.19 9.48
N PHE A 416 -29.48 3.33 8.81
CA PHE A 416 -29.14 3.41 7.38
C PHE A 416 -28.47 4.76 7.04
N TYR A 417 -28.19 4.96 5.75
CA TYR A 417 -27.58 6.16 5.18
C TYR A 417 -28.25 7.48 5.60
N THR A 418 -27.44 8.43 6.06
CA THR A 418 -27.82 9.81 6.41
C THR A 418 -27.17 10.78 5.43
N SER A 419 -27.99 11.48 4.65
CA SER A 419 -27.52 12.54 3.74
C SER A 419 -27.02 13.78 4.48
N CYS A 420 -27.40 13.98 5.75
CA CYS A 420 -26.91 15.07 6.57
C CYS A 420 -25.44 14.87 6.94
N LEU A 421 -25.05 13.65 7.35
CA LEU A 421 -23.64 13.33 7.61
C LEU A 421 -22.84 13.31 6.31
N ALA A 422 -23.38 12.77 5.21
CA ALA A 422 -22.75 12.84 3.88
C ALA A 422 -22.38 14.28 3.50
N THR A 423 -23.35 15.20 3.63
CA THR A 423 -23.15 16.63 3.34
C THR A 423 -22.10 17.26 4.26
N LEU A 424 -22.08 16.89 5.54
CA LEU A 424 -21.15 17.41 6.55
C LEU A 424 -19.70 16.92 6.33
N LEU A 425 -19.53 15.68 5.84
CA LEU A 425 -18.24 15.10 5.46
C LEU A 425 -17.79 15.47 4.04
N GLY A 426 -18.65 16.16 3.27
CA GLY A 426 -18.38 16.54 1.88
C GLY A 426 -18.45 15.39 0.88
N ASP A 427 -19.12 14.29 1.22
CA ASP A 427 -19.27 13.13 0.35
C ASP A 427 -20.33 13.39 -0.74
N ASP A 428 -19.86 13.68 -1.95
CA ASP A 428 -20.67 13.88 -3.16
C ASP A 428 -20.58 12.71 -4.16
N GLY A 429 -19.91 11.62 -3.80
CA GLY A 429 -19.71 10.44 -4.65
C GLY A 429 -18.70 10.59 -5.79
N THR A 430 -17.88 11.64 -5.81
CA THR A 430 -16.81 11.81 -6.81
C THR A 430 -15.49 11.10 -6.48
N ALA A 431 -15.46 10.33 -5.38
CA ALA A 431 -14.33 9.52 -4.91
C ALA A 431 -14.85 8.30 -4.12
N HIS A 432 -13.93 7.49 -3.58
CA HIS A 432 -14.28 6.61 -2.46
C HIS A 432 -14.79 7.46 -1.28
N SER A 433 -15.84 7.02 -0.60
CA SER A 433 -16.41 7.75 0.53
C SER A 433 -15.39 8.00 1.65
N PRO A 434 -15.58 9.02 2.50
CA PRO A 434 -14.89 9.15 3.79
C PRO A 434 -15.44 8.16 4.83
N ILE A 435 -14.78 8.08 5.99
CA ILE A 435 -15.26 7.33 7.16
C ILE A 435 -16.47 8.04 7.76
N TYR A 436 -17.62 7.37 7.80
CA TYR A 436 -18.86 7.85 8.45
C TYR A 436 -18.93 7.43 9.92
N GLY A 437 -18.21 6.38 10.34
CA GLY A 437 -18.24 5.89 11.72
C GLY A 437 -17.31 4.72 11.98
N TYR A 438 -17.46 4.11 13.16
CA TYR A 438 -16.76 2.88 13.56
C TYR A 438 -17.75 1.85 14.09
N ALA A 439 -17.55 0.60 13.66
CA ALA A 439 -18.25 -0.56 14.20
C ALA A 439 -17.68 -0.93 15.58
N ALA A 440 -18.48 -1.59 16.41
CA ALA A 440 -18.10 -1.96 17.78
C ALA A 440 -16.92 -2.95 17.88
N ASP A 441 -16.53 -3.58 16.77
CA ASP A 441 -15.34 -4.43 16.63
C ASP A 441 -14.07 -3.64 16.23
N GLY A 442 -14.19 -2.33 16.03
CA GLY A 442 -13.09 -1.40 15.71
C GLY A 442 -12.82 -1.18 14.22
N TYR A 443 -13.48 -1.91 13.31
CA TYR A 443 -13.33 -1.61 11.88
C TYR A 443 -14.06 -0.31 11.50
N PRO A 444 -13.47 0.51 10.61
CA PRO A 444 -14.11 1.72 10.12
C PRO A 444 -15.32 1.39 9.23
N ILE A 445 -16.30 2.28 9.24
CA ILE A 445 -17.50 2.27 8.40
C ILE A 445 -17.42 3.46 7.47
N TYR A 446 -17.34 3.20 6.17
CA TYR A 446 -17.33 4.19 5.11
C TYR A 446 -18.75 4.48 4.59
N GLY A 447 -18.89 5.60 3.87
CA GLY A 447 -20.09 5.92 3.11
C GLY A 447 -20.35 4.97 1.93
N PRO A 448 -21.30 5.29 1.05
CA PRO A 448 -21.79 4.34 0.04
C PRO A 448 -20.94 4.21 -1.23
N TRP A 449 -19.86 4.98 -1.39
CA TRP A 449 -19.07 5.02 -2.62
C TRP A 449 -17.74 4.26 -2.49
N GLU A 450 -17.52 3.34 -3.42
CA GLU A 450 -16.25 2.65 -3.68
C GLU A 450 -15.31 3.56 -4.49
N SER A 451 -15.84 4.29 -5.47
CA SER A 451 -15.09 5.25 -6.30
C SER A 451 -16.04 6.21 -7.03
N ASP A 452 -15.50 7.12 -7.86
CA ASP A 452 -16.24 8.12 -8.66
C ASP A 452 -17.48 7.53 -9.38
N GLY A 453 -18.66 7.76 -8.81
CA GLY A 453 -19.94 7.27 -9.29
C GLY A 453 -20.19 5.76 -9.16
N VAL A 454 -19.39 5.03 -8.36
CA VAL A 454 -19.51 3.57 -8.12
C VAL A 454 -19.93 3.32 -6.67
N LEU A 455 -21.11 2.74 -6.49
CA LEU A 455 -21.61 2.31 -5.18
C LEU A 455 -20.92 1.02 -4.73
N ALA A 456 -20.65 0.90 -3.43
CA ALA A 456 -20.35 -0.38 -2.80
C ALA A 456 -21.60 -1.28 -2.81
N VAL A 457 -21.45 -2.54 -3.25
CA VAL A 457 -22.55 -3.45 -3.59
C VAL A 457 -22.67 -4.56 -2.56
N SER A 458 -23.75 -4.53 -1.78
CA SER A 458 -24.12 -5.63 -0.89
C SER A 458 -24.32 -6.94 -1.65
N ALA A 459 -23.69 -8.01 -1.17
CA ALA A 459 -23.94 -9.38 -1.66
C ALA A 459 -25.22 -10.01 -1.09
N TRP A 460 -25.95 -9.32 -0.21
CA TRP A 460 -27.23 -9.82 0.32
C TRP A 460 -28.35 -9.66 -0.72
N THR A 461 -28.79 -10.78 -1.27
CA THR A 461 -29.70 -10.84 -2.42
C THR A 461 -31.11 -11.21 -1.98
N THR A 462 -32.15 -10.65 -2.62
CA THR A 462 -33.53 -11.07 -2.39
C THR A 462 -33.82 -12.45 -3.00
N ARG A 463 -34.52 -13.30 -2.26
CA ARG A 463 -34.88 -14.67 -2.63
C ARG A 463 -35.87 -14.67 -3.81
N ASP A 464 -35.69 -15.55 -4.79
CA ASP A 464 -36.68 -15.73 -5.87
C ASP A 464 -37.76 -16.71 -5.45
N TYR A 465 -38.93 -16.20 -5.10
CA TYR A 465 -40.13 -16.99 -4.85
C TYR A 465 -40.96 -17.26 -6.13
N SER A 466 -40.67 -16.60 -7.26
CA SER A 466 -41.51 -16.64 -8.46
C SER A 466 -41.39 -17.95 -9.25
N SER A 467 -40.33 -18.73 -9.01
CA SER A 467 -40.02 -19.98 -9.69
C SER A 467 -40.07 -21.19 -8.76
N SER A 468 -40.90 -22.21 -9.09
CA SER A 468 -40.89 -23.53 -8.44
C SER A 468 -39.72 -24.43 -8.91
N THR A 469 -38.58 -23.81 -9.17
CA THR A 469 -37.25 -24.42 -9.34
C THR A 469 -36.15 -23.48 -8.82
N SER A 470 -36.50 -22.46 -8.02
CA SER A 470 -35.56 -21.61 -7.31
C SER A 470 -35.09 -22.35 -6.06
N GLU A 471 -33.77 -22.38 -5.82
CA GLU A 471 -33.21 -23.01 -4.62
C GLU A 471 -33.41 -22.15 -3.36
N THR A 472 -33.86 -20.90 -3.52
CA THR A 472 -34.21 -19.96 -2.43
C THR A 472 -35.73 -19.79 -2.21
N GLY A 473 -36.57 -20.33 -3.11
CA GLY A 473 -38.02 -20.13 -3.11
C GLY A 473 -38.83 -21.31 -2.54
N CYS A 474 -40.08 -21.06 -2.13
CA CYS A 474 -40.90 -22.04 -1.40
C CYS A 474 -41.76 -22.99 -2.25
N ASP A 475 -41.45 -23.17 -3.54
CA ASP A 475 -42.19 -23.98 -4.53
C ASP A 475 -43.67 -23.59 -4.78
N ASP A 476 -44.29 -22.74 -3.95
CA ASP A 476 -45.71 -22.36 -4.01
C ASP A 476 -45.99 -20.91 -4.45
N GLY A 477 -44.95 -20.07 -4.54
CA GLY A 477 -45.05 -18.66 -4.89
C GLY A 477 -45.37 -17.73 -3.70
N ALA A 478 -45.15 -18.16 -2.46
CA ALA A 478 -45.49 -17.41 -1.24
C ALA A 478 -44.40 -17.50 -0.15
N ARG A 479 -44.55 -16.65 0.87
CA ARG A 479 -43.77 -16.67 2.11
C ARG A 479 -44.23 -17.82 3.02
N SER A 480 -43.90 -19.06 2.67
CA SER A 480 -44.26 -20.28 3.44
C SER A 480 -43.04 -21.06 3.96
N CYS A 481 -41.84 -20.55 3.71
CA CYS A 481 -40.57 -21.16 4.08
C CYS A 481 -39.46 -20.12 4.30
N THR A 482 -38.56 -20.40 5.22
CA THR A 482 -37.29 -19.69 5.43
C THR A 482 -36.14 -20.48 4.82
N MET A 483 -34.99 -19.84 4.61
CA MET A 483 -33.74 -20.58 4.38
C MET A 483 -33.38 -21.39 5.64
N VAL A 484 -32.81 -22.58 5.48
CA VAL A 484 -32.25 -23.38 6.59
C VAL A 484 -31.01 -22.70 7.17
N ASP A 485 -30.22 -22.08 6.30
CA ASP A 485 -29.15 -21.15 6.64
C ASP A 485 -29.14 -20.08 5.53
N GLN A 486 -29.17 -18.78 5.90
CA GLN A 486 -29.07 -17.70 4.91
C GLN A 486 -27.67 -17.54 4.32
N TYR A 487 -26.66 -18.16 4.92
CA TYR A 487 -25.26 -18.14 4.48
C TYR A 487 -24.87 -19.37 3.64
N ASP A 488 -25.72 -20.41 3.57
CA ASP A 488 -25.50 -21.60 2.73
C ASP A 488 -26.80 -22.03 2.02
N VAL A 489 -27.00 -21.51 0.80
CA VAL A 489 -28.11 -21.85 -0.09
C VAL A 489 -28.20 -23.36 -0.38
N SER A 490 -27.10 -24.11 -0.28
CA SER A 490 -27.09 -25.55 -0.57
C SER A 490 -27.81 -26.40 0.50
N LEU A 491 -28.09 -25.83 1.67
CA LEU A 491 -28.97 -26.43 2.68
C LEU A 491 -30.46 -26.28 2.35
N GLY A 492 -30.81 -25.35 1.46
CA GLY A 492 -32.17 -25.11 0.98
C GLY A 492 -33.08 -24.45 2.02
N THR A 493 -34.37 -24.73 1.94
CA THR A 493 -35.43 -24.07 2.72
C THR A 493 -36.20 -25.02 3.65
N GLU A 494 -36.66 -24.53 4.80
CA GLU A 494 -37.60 -25.24 5.69
C GLU A 494 -38.92 -24.49 5.91
N THR A 495 -40.00 -25.24 6.23
CA THR A 495 -41.36 -24.69 6.35
C THR A 495 -41.51 -23.86 7.63
N SER A 496 -41.91 -22.60 7.48
CA SER A 496 -42.08 -21.63 8.57
C SER A 496 -43.56 -21.26 8.78
N THR A 497 -43.87 -20.30 9.68
CA THR A 497 -45.20 -19.66 9.68
C THR A 497 -45.40 -18.91 8.37
N ALA A 498 -46.59 -18.98 7.78
CA ALA A 498 -46.89 -18.23 6.56
C ALA A 498 -46.88 -16.71 6.81
N GLY A 499 -45.98 -16.00 6.13
CA GLY A 499 -45.91 -14.55 6.11
C GLY A 499 -46.96 -13.92 5.17
N PRO A 500 -46.97 -12.58 5.03
CA PRO A 500 -47.93 -11.87 4.20
C PRO A 500 -47.64 -12.04 2.71
N GLY A 501 -48.66 -11.83 1.88
CA GLY A 501 -48.54 -11.84 0.42
C GLY A 501 -47.68 -10.70 -0.12
N PHE A 502 -47.06 -10.88 -1.29
CA PHE A 502 -46.23 -9.86 -1.95
C PHE A 502 -47.02 -8.61 -2.43
N ASP A 503 -48.36 -8.68 -2.44
CA ASP A 503 -49.29 -7.58 -2.69
C ASP A 503 -50.15 -7.22 -1.45
N GLU A 504 -49.84 -7.79 -0.28
CA GLU A 504 -50.59 -7.55 0.95
C GLU A 504 -50.16 -6.25 1.64
N THR A 505 -51.14 -5.52 2.16
CA THR A 505 -50.91 -4.28 2.91
C THR A 505 -50.65 -4.59 4.39
N VAL A 506 -49.46 -4.25 4.86
CA VAL A 506 -49.04 -4.36 6.27
C VAL A 506 -49.05 -2.98 6.94
N THR A 507 -49.01 -2.95 8.27
CA THR A 507 -49.18 -1.73 9.07
C THR A 507 -48.00 -1.54 10.02
N THR A 508 -47.29 -0.41 9.90
CA THR A 508 -46.12 -0.05 10.74
C THR A 508 -46.53 0.35 12.17
N LEU A 509 -45.55 0.62 13.05
CA LEU A 509 -45.80 1.13 14.40
C LEU A 509 -46.46 2.53 14.40
N SER A 510 -46.01 3.44 13.53
CA SER A 510 -46.72 4.70 13.18
C SER A 510 -48.06 4.50 12.45
N GLN A 511 -48.52 3.25 12.32
CA GLN A 511 -49.75 2.83 11.63
C GLN A 511 -49.77 3.16 10.13
N ASN A 512 -48.64 3.40 9.49
CA ASN A 512 -48.57 3.62 8.05
C ASN A 512 -48.85 2.32 7.29
N GLU A 513 -49.51 2.43 6.14
CA GLU A 513 -49.90 1.27 5.31
C GLU A 513 -48.88 1.09 4.19
N LEU A 514 -48.08 0.02 4.26
CA LEU A 514 -47.04 -0.34 3.28
C LEU A 514 -47.43 -1.63 2.55
N VAL A 515 -46.91 -1.84 1.33
CA VAL A 515 -47.07 -3.12 0.62
C VAL A 515 -45.88 -4.02 0.96
N ALA A 516 -46.16 -5.25 1.41
CA ALA A 516 -45.15 -6.24 1.80
C ALA A 516 -44.48 -6.90 0.56
N VAL A 517 -43.91 -6.10 -0.33
CA VAL A 517 -43.16 -6.56 -1.52
C VAL A 517 -41.98 -7.45 -1.14
N ASN A 518 -41.45 -8.23 -2.09
CA ASN A 518 -40.28 -9.07 -1.84
C ASN A 518 -39.09 -8.21 -1.41
N GLY A 519 -38.43 -8.58 -0.30
CA GLY A 519 -37.36 -7.76 0.30
C GLY A 519 -37.83 -6.79 1.39
N TYR A 520 -39.10 -6.84 1.80
CA TYR A 520 -39.60 -6.09 2.98
C TYR A 520 -39.06 -6.67 4.30
N TYR A 521 -38.87 -7.99 4.36
CA TYR A 521 -38.46 -8.73 5.56
C TYR A 521 -37.02 -9.25 5.43
N TYR A 522 -36.31 -9.36 6.54
CA TYR A 522 -35.01 -10.05 6.61
C TYR A 522 -35.08 -11.47 6.04
N ASP A 523 -36.14 -12.20 6.36
CA ASP A 523 -36.39 -13.56 5.86
C ASP A 523 -36.56 -13.65 4.32
N ASP A 524 -36.70 -12.53 3.60
CA ASP A 524 -36.69 -12.48 2.14
C ASP A 524 -35.27 -12.41 1.54
N TYR A 525 -34.20 -12.36 2.34
CA TYR A 525 -32.80 -12.26 1.88
C TYR A 525 -32.00 -13.56 2.09
N TYR A 526 -30.83 -13.60 1.45
CA TYR A 526 -29.75 -14.56 1.67
C TYR A 526 -28.41 -13.93 1.26
N TRP A 527 -27.28 -14.37 1.82
CA TRP A 527 -25.96 -13.95 1.33
C TRP A 527 -25.59 -14.75 0.08
N ASN A 528 -25.21 -14.06 -0.98
CA ASN A 528 -24.85 -14.67 -2.26
C ASN A 528 -23.33 -14.61 -2.47
N SER A 529 -22.64 -15.70 -2.10
CA SER A 529 -21.17 -15.80 -2.25
C SER A 529 -20.68 -15.57 -3.68
N ASP A 530 -21.48 -15.92 -4.70
CA ASP A 530 -21.13 -15.71 -6.12
C ASP A 530 -21.02 -14.21 -6.49
N LEU A 531 -21.53 -13.29 -5.66
CA LEU A 531 -21.31 -11.85 -5.79
C LEU A 531 -20.01 -11.43 -5.10
N THR A 532 -19.79 -11.86 -3.85
CA THR A 532 -18.54 -11.57 -3.12
C THR A 532 -17.29 -12.10 -3.87
N ASP A 533 -17.41 -13.25 -4.54
CA ASP A 533 -16.37 -13.85 -5.40
C ASP A 533 -16.00 -12.99 -6.64
N LEU A 534 -16.73 -11.91 -6.93
CA LEU A 534 -16.38 -10.93 -7.98
C LEU A 534 -15.28 -9.96 -7.52
N GLY A 535 -15.22 -9.64 -6.21
CA GLY A 535 -14.32 -8.64 -5.63
C GLY A 535 -14.61 -7.21 -6.10
N GLY A 536 -13.70 -6.27 -5.79
CA GLY A 536 -13.89 -4.85 -6.10
C GLY A 536 -15.07 -4.28 -5.31
N GLU A 537 -16.03 -3.67 -6.01
CA GLU A 537 -17.21 -3.05 -5.41
C GLU A 537 -18.12 -4.03 -4.65
N TYR A 538 -17.95 -5.35 -4.83
CA TYR A 538 -18.81 -6.37 -4.21
C TYR A 538 -18.34 -6.76 -2.80
N LEU A 539 -19.23 -6.52 -1.83
CA LEU A 539 -19.00 -6.78 -0.41
C LEU A 539 -19.24 -8.24 0.00
N ASP A 540 -18.83 -8.58 1.20
CA ASP A 540 -18.99 -9.89 1.82
C ASP A 540 -20.25 -10.02 2.70
N GLN A 541 -20.36 -11.16 3.40
CA GLN A 541 -21.47 -11.46 4.31
C GLN A 541 -21.64 -10.44 5.46
N TYR A 542 -20.57 -9.73 5.82
CA TYR A 542 -20.55 -8.74 6.89
C TYR A 542 -20.85 -7.32 6.36
N ASN A 543 -21.07 -7.15 5.06
CA ASN A 543 -21.26 -5.84 4.40
C ASN A 543 -19.97 -4.99 4.41
N ALA A 544 -18.85 -5.67 4.17
CA ALA A 544 -17.49 -5.14 4.17
C ALA A 544 -16.66 -5.79 3.05
N HIS A 545 -15.46 -5.29 2.79
CA HIS A 545 -14.47 -5.94 1.93
C HIS A 545 -13.04 -5.57 2.37
N SER A 546 -12.04 -5.66 1.48
CA SER A 546 -10.68 -5.19 1.76
C SER A 546 -9.95 -4.75 0.49
N ASP A 547 -9.23 -3.63 0.60
CA ASP A 547 -8.25 -3.16 -0.40
C ASP A 547 -6.86 -2.97 0.23
N ASP A 548 -5.83 -2.70 -0.60
CA ASP A 548 -4.42 -2.57 -0.18
C ASP A 548 -4.08 -1.25 0.55
N GLU A 549 -4.97 -0.24 0.52
CA GLU A 549 -4.83 1.12 1.08
C GLU A 549 -5.58 1.26 2.42
N ARG A 550 -6.84 0.81 2.49
CA ARG A 550 -7.75 0.95 3.64
C ARG A 550 -7.77 -0.27 4.56
N GLY A 551 -7.32 -1.43 4.06
CA GLY A 551 -7.49 -2.71 4.75
C GLY A 551 -8.96 -3.13 4.82
N TYR A 552 -9.32 -3.92 5.85
CA TYR A 552 -10.70 -4.42 6.00
C TYR A 552 -11.63 -3.34 6.58
N HIS A 553 -12.78 -3.12 5.93
CA HIS A 553 -13.71 -2.06 6.32
C HIS A 553 -15.14 -2.28 5.82
N TYR A 554 -16.11 -1.71 6.56
CA TYR A 554 -17.55 -1.76 6.24
C TYR A 554 -17.98 -0.60 5.34
N HIS A 555 -19.09 -0.77 4.61
CA HIS A 555 -19.73 0.30 3.82
C HIS A 555 -21.21 0.48 4.17
N ILE A 556 -21.67 1.72 4.27
CA ILE A 556 -23.11 2.02 4.27
C ILE A 556 -23.67 1.73 2.86
N THR A 557 -24.63 0.82 2.70
CA THR A 557 -25.03 0.34 1.36
C THR A 557 -26.33 0.94 0.82
N LEU A 558 -26.29 1.29 -0.49
CA LEU A 558 -27.39 1.88 -1.26
C LEU A 558 -27.64 1.08 -2.57
N SER A 559 -28.75 1.36 -3.24
CA SER A 559 -29.05 0.89 -4.60
C SER A 559 -29.59 2.03 -5.45
N ASP A 560 -29.16 2.10 -6.72
CA ASP A 560 -29.70 3.03 -7.74
C ASP A 560 -31.09 2.57 -8.18
N ASP A 561 -32.09 3.43 -7.99
CA ASP A 561 -33.48 3.18 -8.41
C ASP A 561 -33.68 3.31 -9.93
N GLY A 562 -32.67 3.83 -10.65
CA GLY A 562 -32.61 3.93 -12.11
C GLY A 562 -33.23 5.21 -12.71
N ASP A 563 -33.68 6.14 -11.86
CA ASP A 563 -34.08 7.50 -12.25
C ASP A 563 -33.22 8.62 -11.62
N GLY A 564 -32.26 8.25 -10.78
CA GLY A 564 -31.35 9.17 -10.08
C GLY A 564 -31.63 9.32 -8.58
N THR A 565 -32.58 8.58 -8.01
CA THR A 565 -32.63 8.38 -6.54
C THR A 565 -31.87 7.13 -6.10
N TYR A 566 -31.53 7.09 -4.82
CA TYR A 566 -30.91 5.95 -4.17
C TYR A 566 -31.76 5.50 -2.98
N SER A 567 -31.99 4.20 -2.88
CA SER A 567 -32.70 3.55 -1.76
C SER A 567 -31.71 2.77 -0.89
N PRO A 568 -31.88 2.70 0.45
CA PRO A 568 -31.04 1.87 1.32
C PRO A 568 -31.09 0.39 0.93
N ALA A 569 -29.91 -0.25 0.81
CA ALA A 569 -29.80 -1.67 0.46
C ALA A 569 -29.47 -2.50 1.70
N PHE A 570 -30.17 -3.60 1.93
CA PHE A 570 -29.89 -4.48 3.07
C PHE A 570 -28.47 -5.05 2.96
N PRO A 571 -27.66 -5.12 4.04
CA PRO A 571 -27.98 -4.87 5.45
C PRO A 571 -27.64 -3.45 5.96
N TYR A 572 -27.54 -2.48 5.05
CA TYR A 572 -27.50 -1.03 5.26
C TYR A 572 -26.22 -0.45 5.85
N VAL A 573 -25.59 -1.09 6.83
CA VAL A 573 -24.34 -0.61 7.46
C VAL A 573 -23.41 -1.76 7.82
N ILE A 574 -23.89 -2.70 8.63
CA ILE A 574 -23.17 -3.91 9.07
C ILE A 574 -24.09 -5.10 8.78
N GLY A 575 -23.53 -6.23 8.34
CA GLY A 575 -24.25 -7.50 8.24
C GLY A 575 -24.82 -7.98 9.58
N LEU A 576 -25.45 -9.15 9.61
CA LEU A 576 -26.04 -9.68 10.86
C LEU A 576 -24.99 -10.10 11.90
N ARG A 577 -23.70 -10.04 11.55
CA ARG A 577 -22.56 -10.46 12.36
C ARG A 577 -21.47 -9.41 12.29
N PHE A 578 -20.66 -9.32 13.34
CA PHE A 578 -19.40 -8.58 13.30
C PHE A 578 -18.31 -9.41 12.60
N ALA A 579 -17.45 -8.72 11.87
CA ALA A 579 -16.28 -9.29 11.20
C ALA A 579 -15.07 -9.35 12.12
N GLY A 580 -14.96 -8.45 13.11
CA GLY A 580 -13.94 -8.48 14.15
C GLY A 580 -14.41 -9.09 15.48
N GLU A 581 -13.45 -9.36 16.35
CA GLU A 581 -13.70 -9.80 17.73
C GLU A 581 -14.23 -8.62 18.56
N LEU A 582 -15.35 -8.82 19.29
CA LEU A 582 -15.85 -7.83 20.25
C LEU A 582 -15.13 -7.98 21.60
N GLU A 583 -14.49 -6.90 22.04
CA GLU A 583 -13.84 -6.79 23.34
C GLU A 583 -14.86 -6.63 24.50
N ASP A 584 -14.45 -7.00 25.73
CA ASP A 584 -15.28 -6.96 26.96
C ASP A 584 -15.82 -5.54 27.31
N ASN A 585 -15.30 -4.49 26.67
CA ASN A 585 -15.65 -3.07 26.83
C ASN A 585 -16.30 -2.44 25.57
N ALA A 586 -16.64 -3.23 24.55
CA ALA A 586 -17.30 -2.73 23.34
C ALA A 586 -18.70 -2.16 23.63
N VAL A 587 -19.20 -1.27 22.75
CA VAL A 587 -20.55 -0.70 22.85
C VAL A 587 -21.66 -1.70 22.47
N ALA A 588 -21.30 -2.75 21.73
CA ALA A 588 -22.17 -3.87 21.36
C ALA A 588 -21.81 -5.13 22.16
N SER A 589 -22.64 -6.16 22.03
CA SER A 589 -22.31 -7.51 22.50
C SER A 589 -22.89 -8.55 21.55
N CYS A 590 -22.22 -9.69 21.40
CA CYS A 590 -22.72 -10.79 20.58
C CYS A 590 -24.01 -11.36 21.18
N ASP A 591 -25.11 -11.38 20.42
CA ASP A 591 -26.17 -12.36 20.72
C ASP A 591 -25.65 -13.76 20.34
N THR A 592 -26.09 -14.77 21.09
CA THR A 592 -25.60 -16.15 21.02
C THR A 592 -26.57 -17.08 20.28
N GLY A 593 -27.55 -16.52 19.56
CA GLY A 593 -28.53 -17.24 18.74
C GLY A 593 -29.58 -18.06 19.50
N ASP A 594 -29.38 -18.32 20.80
CA ASP A 594 -30.34 -19.00 21.69
C ASP A 594 -31.57 -18.11 22.03
N SER A 595 -31.56 -16.87 21.53
CA SER A 595 -32.52 -15.78 21.67
C SER A 595 -33.44 -15.70 20.44
N ALA A 596 -34.37 -16.66 20.29
CA ALA A 596 -35.44 -16.61 19.27
C ALA A 596 -36.54 -15.56 19.61
N MET A 597 -36.12 -14.39 20.11
CA MET A 597 -36.90 -13.32 20.70
C MET A 597 -36.22 -11.97 20.40
N MET A 598 -36.03 -11.65 19.12
CA MET A 598 -36.01 -10.25 18.68
C MET A 598 -37.38 -9.65 19.03
N GLY A 599 -37.48 -9.13 20.24
CA GLY A 599 -38.61 -8.36 20.74
C GLY A 599 -38.24 -6.89 20.80
N PRO A 600 -39.23 -5.98 20.76
CA PRO A 600 -38.97 -4.56 20.62
C PRO A 600 -38.21 -3.99 21.84
N PRO A 601 -37.53 -2.85 21.67
CA PRO A 601 -37.11 -2.01 22.79
C PRO A 601 -38.30 -1.74 23.76
N PRO A 602 -38.04 -1.68 25.08
CA PRO A 602 -39.09 -1.65 26.11
C PRO A 602 -39.84 -0.31 26.24
#